data_AF-A0A1V6C5V9-F1
#
_entry.id   AF-A0A1V6C5V9-F1
#
_cell.length_a   1.000
_cell.length_b   1.000
_cell.length_c   1.000
_cell.angle_alpha   90.00
_cell.angle_beta   90.00
_cell.angle_gamma   90.00
#
_symmetry.space_group_name_H-M   'P 1'
#
loop_
_entity.id
_entity.type
_entity.pdbx_description
1 polymer ?
#
loop_
_entity_poly.entity_id
_entity_poly.type
_entity_poly.pdbx_seq_one_letter_code
_entity_poly.pdbx_strand_id
1 'polypeptide(L)'
;MEKVGVLLCPPVAFLIILGVLVIFYILVDRFSIKPEKSKGKLSSYACGENMPGFKFQFGYSLFFIFALFFTVMHVAVLVIATLPAKAPEVYFGIFYLIAIFLCVCGLLIYRDNPEDTIIDGDEDD
;
A
#
# COMPACT_ATOMS: atom_id res chain seq x y z
N MET A 1 -22.16 -29.70 -1.91
CA MET A 1 -21.12 -28.86 -2.53
C MET A 1 -21.50 -27.37 -2.61
N GLU A 2 -22.79 -27.04 -2.71
CA GLU A 2 -23.28 -25.64 -2.79
C GLU A 2 -22.87 -24.73 -1.61
N LYS A 3 -22.94 -25.25 -0.36
CA LYS A 3 -22.62 -24.48 0.86
C LYS A 3 -21.15 -24.06 0.96
N VAL A 4 -20.23 -24.86 0.40
CA VAL A 4 -18.79 -24.55 0.39
C VAL A 4 -18.49 -23.45 -0.62
N GLY A 5 -19.21 -23.41 -1.75
CA GLY A 5 -19.09 -22.35 -2.75
C GLY A 5 -19.49 -20.98 -2.21
N VAL A 6 -20.54 -20.91 -1.38
CA VAL A 6 -20.96 -19.66 -0.72
C VAL A 6 -19.87 -19.16 0.25
N LEU A 7 -19.20 -20.06 0.96
CA LEU A 7 -18.14 -19.71 1.91
C LEU A 7 -16.87 -19.18 1.22
N LEU A 8 -16.56 -19.68 0.02
CA LEU A 8 -15.41 -19.28 -0.80
C LEU A 8 -15.63 -18.01 -1.63
N CYS A 9 -16.84 -17.44 -1.61
CA CYS A 9 -17.12 -16.19 -2.29
C CYS A 9 -16.30 -15.05 -1.64
N PRO A 10 -15.51 -14.26 -2.41
CA PRO A 10 -14.61 -13.24 -1.85
C PRO A 10 -15.24 -12.30 -0.80
N PRO A 11 -16.44 -11.70 -1.02
CA PRO A 11 -17.07 -10.85 -0.01
C PRO A 11 -17.46 -11.61 1.27
N VAL A 12 -17.94 -12.85 1.15
CA VAL A 12 -18.36 -13.66 2.32
C VAL A 12 -17.14 -14.07 3.13
N ALA A 13 -16.09 -14.57 2.47
CA ALA A 13 -14.82 -14.92 3.11
C ALA A 13 -14.19 -13.71 3.82
N PHE A 14 -14.19 -12.54 3.17
CA PHE A 14 -13.71 -11.28 3.76
C PHE A 14 -14.45 -10.93 5.04
N LEU A 15 -15.79 -10.96 5.05
CA LEU A 15 -16.58 -10.65 6.24
C LEU A 15 -16.35 -11.62 7.39
N ILE A 16 -16.18 -12.91 7.08
CA ILE A 16 -15.88 -13.93 8.10
C ILE A 16 -14.51 -13.66 8.73
N ILE A 17 -13.47 -13.47 7.91
CA ILE A 17 -12.11 -13.19 8.40
C ILE A 17 -12.08 -11.88 9.19
N LEU A 18 -12.74 -10.83 8.69
CA LEU A 18 -12.88 -9.56 9.39
C LEU A 18 -13.54 -9.77 10.78
N GLY A 19 -14.65 -10.51 10.83
CA GLY A 19 -15.33 -10.84 12.07
C GLY A 19 -14.42 -11.57 13.06
N VAL A 20 -13.67 -12.56 12.58
CA VAL A 20 -12.68 -13.29 13.40
C VAL A 20 -11.61 -12.35 13.94
N LEU A 21 -11.05 -11.45 13.12
CA LEU A 21 -10.03 -10.48 13.54
C LEU A 21 -10.59 -9.48 14.56
N VAL A 22 -11.82 -9.02 14.40
CA VAL A 22 -12.49 -8.12 15.36
C VAL A 22 -12.72 -8.82 16.70
N ILE A 23 -13.23 -10.06 16.67
CA ILE A 23 -13.41 -10.86 17.89
C ILE A 23 -12.07 -11.07 18.58
N PHE A 24 -11.03 -11.42 17.82
CA PHE A 24 -9.68 -11.59 18.35
C PHE A 24 -9.16 -10.30 18.99
N TYR A 25 -9.31 -9.15 18.32
CA TYR A 25 -8.93 -7.85 18.85
C TYR A 25 -9.62 -7.54 20.19
N ILE A 26 -10.94 -7.76 20.27
CA ILE A 26 -11.70 -7.53 21.51
C ILE A 26 -11.28 -8.50 22.62
N LEU A 27 -11.02 -9.77 22.28
CA LEU A 27 -10.53 -10.74 23.26
C LEU A 27 -9.16 -10.33 23.80
N VAL A 28 -8.23 -9.97 22.91
CA VAL A 28 -6.89 -9.50 23.29
C VAL A 28 -6.98 -8.25 24.16
N ASP A 29 -7.81 -7.26 23.80
CA ASP A 29 -8.03 -6.06 24.62
C ASP A 29 -8.59 -6.40 26.01
N ARG A 30 -9.52 -7.36 26.09
CA ARG A 30 -10.11 -7.80 27.36
C ARG A 30 -9.11 -8.53 28.25
N PHE A 31 -8.22 -9.34 27.68
CA PHE A 31 -7.16 -10.03 28.43
C PHE A 31 -5.95 -9.13 28.73
N SER A 32 -5.83 -7.98 28.05
CA SER A 32 -4.74 -7.05 28.27
C SER A 32 -4.84 -6.36 29.63
N ILE A 33 -3.69 -6.26 30.31
CA ILE A 33 -3.56 -5.46 31.53
C ILE A 33 -3.64 -4.01 31.12
N LYS A 34 -4.64 -3.27 31.60
CA LYS A 34 -4.81 -1.83 31.32
C LYS A 34 -3.80 -1.05 32.17
N PRO A 35 -2.69 -0.52 31.61
CA PRO A 35 -1.74 0.23 32.40
C PRO A 35 -2.35 1.59 32.79
N GLU A 36 -2.02 2.08 33.98
CA GLU A 36 -2.33 3.45 34.35
C GLU A 36 -1.69 4.43 33.35
N LYS A 37 -2.52 5.35 32.82
CA LYS A 37 -2.14 6.35 31.83
C LYS A 37 -1.30 7.46 32.49
N SER A 38 -0.02 7.20 32.71
CA SER A 38 0.91 8.22 33.21
C SER A 38 1.48 9.06 32.05
N LYS A 39 1.80 10.33 32.33
CA LYS A 39 2.33 11.29 31.33
C LYS A 39 3.57 10.75 30.58
N GLY A 40 4.45 10.03 31.27
CA GLY A 40 5.66 9.42 30.67
C GLY A 40 5.41 8.14 29.87
N LYS A 41 4.28 7.45 30.06
CA LYS A 41 3.91 6.28 29.20
C LYS A 41 3.25 6.71 27.89
N LEU A 42 2.71 7.93 27.86
CA LEU A 42 2.04 8.51 26.69
C LEU A 42 2.94 9.46 25.89
N SER A 43 4.12 9.80 26.41
CA SER A 43 5.10 10.61 25.68
C SER A 43 5.71 9.81 24.53
N SER A 44 5.90 10.47 23.38
CA SER A 44 6.63 9.89 22.25
C SER A 44 8.02 9.44 22.68
N TYR A 45 8.47 8.32 22.13
CA TYR A 45 9.82 7.83 22.38
C TYR A 45 10.84 8.77 21.73
N ALA A 46 11.56 9.52 22.56
CA ALA A 46 12.66 10.38 22.15
C ALA A 46 13.85 10.17 23.10
N CYS A 47 14.21 8.91 23.39
CA CYS A 47 15.30 8.55 24.32
C CYS A 47 15.19 9.20 25.72
N GLY A 48 13.98 9.56 26.16
CA GLY A 48 13.73 10.26 27.44
C GLY A 48 13.76 11.79 27.34
N GLU A 49 13.99 12.35 26.15
CA GLU A 49 13.95 13.79 25.88
C GLU A 49 12.51 14.28 25.66
N ASN A 50 12.23 15.51 26.09
CA ASN A 50 10.95 16.17 25.84
C ASN A 50 10.99 16.87 24.48
N MET A 51 10.97 16.11 23.39
CA MET A 51 10.84 16.68 22.06
C MET A 51 9.39 17.10 21.80
N PRO A 52 9.14 18.36 21.37
CA PRO A 52 7.83 18.73 20.87
C PRO A 52 7.52 17.91 19.62
N GLY A 53 6.29 17.42 19.49
CA GLY A 53 5.87 16.65 18.32
C GLY A 53 5.85 17.54 17.08
N PHE A 54 6.94 17.54 16.31
CA PHE A 54 6.98 18.16 15.00
C PHE A 54 6.55 17.15 13.93
N LYS A 55 5.76 17.61 12.96
CA LYS A 55 5.40 16.81 11.79
C LYS A 55 6.51 16.99 10.77
N PHE A 56 7.41 16.02 10.69
CA PHE A 56 8.42 16.01 9.64
C PHE A 56 7.78 15.57 8.32
N GLN A 57 7.83 16.44 7.31
CA GLN A 57 7.51 16.04 5.94
C GLN A 57 8.77 15.39 5.38
N PHE A 58 8.82 14.05 5.38
CA PHE A 58 9.91 13.34 4.70
C PHE A 58 9.84 13.64 3.20
N GLY A 59 10.99 13.77 2.53
CA GLY A 59 11.06 13.82 1.07
C GLY A 59 10.40 12.57 0.47
N TYR A 60 9.18 12.71 -0.01
CA TYR A 60 8.36 11.60 -0.51
C TYR A 60 8.67 11.27 -1.98
N SER A 61 9.57 12.01 -2.63
CA SER A 61 9.87 11.93 -4.07
C SER A 61 10.23 10.50 -4.51
N LEU A 62 11.13 9.82 -3.78
CA LEU A 62 11.50 8.44 -4.09
C LEU A 62 10.37 7.44 -3.80
N PHE A 63 9.71 7.55 -2.63
CA PHE A 63 8.61 6.66 -2.27
C PHE A 63 7.45 6.75 -3.27
N PHE A 64 7.13 7.96 -3.72
CA PHE A 64 6.03 8.23 -4.63
C PHE A 64 6.20 7.51 -5.97
N ILE A 65 7.39 7.54 -6.56
CA ILE A 65 7.69 6.87 -7.83
C ILE A 65 7.53 5.34 -7.70
N PHE A 66 8.02 4.75 -6.60
CA PHE A 66 7.84 3.32 -6.35
C PHE A 66 6.38 2.94 -6.09
N ALA A 67 5.62 3.78 -5.37
CA ALA A 67 4.20 3.54 -5.11
C ALA A 67 3.37 3.58 -6.41
N LEU A 68 3.68 4.53 -7.31
CA LEU A 68 3.02 4.64 -8.61
C LEU A 68 3.36 3.42 -9.48
N PHE A 69 4.65 3.06 -9.58
CA PHE A 69 5.09 1.86 -10.28
C PHE A 69 4.34 0.60 -9.79
N PHE A 70 4.31 0.39 -8.47
CA PHE A 70 3.62 -0.75 -7.87
C PHE A 70 2.13 -0.75 -8.21
N THR A 71 1.46 0.41 -8.14
CA THR A 71 0.03 0.53 -8.44
C THR A 71 -0.28 0.20 -9.90
N VAL A 72 0.49 0.74 -10.84
CA VAL A 72 0.34 0.46 -12.27
C VAL A 72 0.55 -1.03 -12.56
N MET A 73 1.60 -1.62 -12.00
CA MET A 73 1.87 -3.06 -12.16
C MET A 73 0.77 -3.92 -11.53
N HIS A 74 0.25 -3.53 -10.37
CA HIS A 74 -0.82 -4.25 -9.69
C HIS A 74 -2.11 -4.28 -10.50
N VAL A 75 -2.53 -3.11 -11.03
CA VAL A 75 -3.68 -3.02 -11.93
C VAL A 75 -3.44 -3.83 -13.20
N ALA A 76 -2.23 -3.77 -13.76
CA ALA A 76 -1.90 -4.51 -14.97
C ALA A 76 -2.07 -6.03 -14.78
N VAL A 77 -1.58 -6.58 -13.67
CA VAL A 77 -1.75 -7.99 -13.33
C VAL A 77 -3.23 -8.32 -13.11
N LEU A 78 -4.01 -7.46 -12.45
CA LEU A 78 -5.44 -7.69 -12.23
C LEU A 78 -6.23 -7.73 -13.54
N VAL A 79 -5.94 -6.83 -14.48
CA VAL A 79 -6.55 -6.83 -15.81
C VAL A 79 -6.18 -8.10 -16.56
N ILE A 80 -4.90 -8.48 -16.61
CA ILE A 80 -4.47 -9.70 -17.32
C ILE A 80 -5.05 -10.97 -16.69
N ALA A 81 -5.14 -11.04 -15.36
CA ALA A 81 -5.68 -12.20 -14.66
C ALA A 81 -7.19 -12.40 -14.86
N THR A 82 -7.93 -11.33 -15.19
CA THR A 82 -9.39 -11.38 -15.41
C THR A 82 -9.77 -11.57 -16.87
N LEU A 83 -8.84 -11.41 -17.81
CA LEU A 83 -9.10 -11.62 -19.24
C LEU A 83 -9.25 -13.12 -19.58
N PRO A 84 -10.25 -13.50 -20.39
CA PRO A 84 -10.38 -14.87 -20.87
C PRO A 84 -9.25 -15.19 -21.85
N ALA A 85 -8.63 -16.37 -21.72
CA ALA A 85 -7.53 -16.84 -22.59
C ALA A 85 -8.05 -17.35 -23.95
N LYS A 86 -8.90 -16.58 -24.62
CA LYS A 86 -9.47 -16.88 -25.94
C LYS A 86 -9.10 -15.78 -26.94
N ALA A 87 -9.10 -16.12 -28.22
CA ALA A 87 -8.94 -15.13 -29.28
C ALA A 87 -10.31 -14.47 -29.55
N PRO A 88 -10.38 -13.13 -29.71
CA PRO A 88 -9.28 -12.18 -29.92
C PRO A 88 -8.72 -11.49 -28.65
N GLU A 89 -9.25 -11.79 -27.46
CA GLU A 89 -8.95 -11.08 -26.20
C GLU A 89 -7.47 -11.19 -25.78
N VAL A 90 -6.79 -12.27 -26.17
CA VAL A 90 -5.35 -12.43 -25.98
C VAL A 90 -4.54 -11.31 -26.66
N TYR A 91 -4.94 -10.87 -27.86
CA TYR A 91 -4.24 -9.79 -28.56
C TYR A 91 -4.39 -8.45 -27.85
N PHE A 92 -5.57 -8.19 -27.26
CA PHE A 92 -5.79 -7.02 -26.42
C PHE A 92 -4.91 -7.06 -25.17
N GLY A 93 -4.78 -8.22 -24.51
CA GLY A 93 -3.90 -8.39 -23.36
C GLY A 93 -2.42 -8.12 -23.70
N ILE A 94 -1.93 -8.63 -24.83
CA ILE A 94 -0.56 -8.38 -25.29
C ILE A 94 -0.33 -6.89 -25.59
N PHE A 95 -1.25 -6.26 -26.32
CA PHE A 95 -1.17 -4.82 -26.60
C PHE A 95 -1.15 -3.99 -25.32
N TYR A 96 -2.02 -4.33 -24.36
CA TYR A 96 -2.06 -3.70 -23.06
C TYR A 96 -0.74 -3.84 -22.28
N LEU A 97 -0.13 -5.03 -22.27
CA LEU A 97 1.18 -5.24 -21.63
C LEU A 97 2.29 -4.40 -22.25
N ILE A 98 2.29 -4.24 -23.58
CA ILE A 98 3.25 -3.36 -24.26
C ILE A 98 3.04 -1.90 -23.83
N ALA A 99 1.79 -1.44 -23.76
CA ALA A 99 1.48 -0.08 -23.31
C ALA A 99 1.92 0.16 -21.86
N ILE A 100 1.68 -0.79 -20.95
CA ILE A 100 2.13 -0.72 -19.56
C ILE A 100 3.66 -0.70 -19.47
N PHE A 101 4.35 -1.54 -20.27
CA PHE A 101 5.81 -1.54 -20.33
C PHE A 101 6.36 -0.17 -20.74
N LEU A 102 5.81 0.45 -21.78
CA LEU A 102 6.20 1.80 -22.21
C LEU A 102 5.92 2.86 -21.13
N CYS A 103 4.78 2.77 -20.44
CA CYS A 103 4.44 3.67 -19.33
C CYS A 103 5.46 3.57 -18.18
N VAL A 104 5.83 2.35 -17.80
CA VAL A 104 6.86 2.09 -16.77
C VAL A 104 8.23 2.59 -17.21
N CYS A 105 8.64 2.34 -18.46
CA CYS A 105 9.88 2.88 -18.99
C CYS A 105 9.92 4.42 -18.92
N GLY A 106 8.82 5.09 -19.29
CA GLY A 106 8.70 6.54 -19.17
C GLY A 106 8.86 7.04 -17.73
N LEU A 107 8.24 6.34 -16.77
CA LEU A 107 8.38 6.65 -15.34
C LEU A 107 9.83 6.49 -14.84
N LEU A 108 10.52 5.44 -15.28
CA LEU A 108 11.91 5.18 -14.90
C LEU A 108 12.87 6.20 -15.51
N ILE A 109 12.61 6.65 -16.74
CA ILE A 109 13.38 7.72 -17.39
C ILE A 109 13.17 9.05 -16.67
N TYR A 110 11.93 9.38 -16.30
CA TYR A 110 11.62 10.59 -15.53
C TYR A 110 12.39 10.64 -14.20
N ARG A 111 12.47 9.51 -13.50
CA ARG A 111 13.25 9.36 -12.26
C ARG A 111 14.76 9.58 -12.46
N ASP A 112 15.30 9.23 -13.63
CA ASP A 112 16.74 9.32 -13.92
C ASP A 112 17.18 10.73 -14.36
N ASN A 113 16.24 11.68 -14.45
CA ASN A 113 16.53 13.04 -14.91
C ASN A 113 17.11 13.89 -13.77
N PRO A 114 18.38 14.31 -13.83
CA PRO A 114 19.09 14.94 -12.70
C PRO A 114 18.65 16.37 -12.34
N GLU A 115 17.70 16.96 -13.08
CA GLU A 115 17.18 18.31 -12.78
C GLU A 115 16.21 18.35 -11.59
N ASP A 116 15.58 17.23 -11.24
CA ASP A 116 14.61 17.16 -10.13
C ASP A 116 15.28 17.05 -8.75
N THR A 117 16.56 16.64 -8.71
CA THR A 117 17.31 16.43 -7.48
C THR A 117 17.89 17.73 -6.91
N ILE A 118 17.90 18.81 -7.71
CA ILE A 118 18.49 20.11 -7.36
C ILE A 118 17.44 21.06 -6.76
N ILE A 119 16.14 20.85 -7.04
CA ILE A 119 15.08 21.77 -6.58
C ILE A 119 14.63 21.46 -5.15
N ASP A 120 14.78 20.23 -4.68
CA ASP A 120 14.41 19.82 -3.30
C ASP A 120 15.51 20.11 -2.26
N GLY A 121 16.65 20.69 -2.67
CA GLY A 121 17.83 20.90 -1.83
C GLY A 121 18.06 22.31 -1.31
N ASP A 122 17.24 23.29 -1.70
CA ASP A 122 17.50 24.73 -1.45
C ASP A 122 16.34 25.48 -0.77
N GLU A 123 15.38 24.76 -0.18
CA GLU A 123 14.39 25.34 0.74
C GLU A 123 14.51 24.63 2.11
N ASP A 124 15.32 25.24 2.99
CA ASP A 124 15.02 25.53 4.41
C ASP A 124 16.29 25.44 5.30
N ASP A 125 17.00 26.58 5.37
CA ASP A 125 17.65 27.07 6.60
C ASP A 125 16.59 27.44 7.66
#